data_AF-A0A9P8L1Y1-F1
#
_entry.id   AF-A0A9P8L1Y1-F1
#
_cell.length_a   1.000
_cell.length_b   1.000
_cell.length_c   1.000
_cell.angle_alpha   90.00
_cell.angle_beta   90.00
_cell.angle_gamma   90.00
#
_symmetry.space_group_name_H-M   'P 1'
#
loop_
_entity.id
_entity.type
_entity.pdbx_description
1 polymer ?
#
loop_
_entity_poly.entity_id
_entity_poly.type
_entity_poly.pdbx_seq_one_letter_code
_entity_poly.pdbx_strand_id
1 'polypeptide(L)'
;MTTASLPPELAVLLTNYRDTFNENTVTFASRLKPDDHFTTACQLLNTLVDLETRGDQTEVMFCNALQREEPLTAFVFNAEYMLFQFYRQYEIRMNPFLSHWVEVIRDWEKTFGKDGRDDKQPATSTSTSTSTSTSTSASTPTSTTAIRRVGLDIFSTRVQLVRGILAGEGVKLGGYSPHEFYVFLASTFKSRVIDVSKFEESLEDMGIYDKPARKQQIEDHHRSTPTPENVKSQLEPTISSSSTTTTTTTTTSATPITTTTTTFFSPSTATTPTPNTAKQEEEEEEEEEGKSESEAFKDQLVSLIMNTAEERMPTPTVDFIMDGLQEHLSVVTPNLVRFAAGQLPITVELNFQWTVRLLVLILGHGQLRDDAKLSDARQELMSAITRLPCTIMSMDLITTLLMRGCIEDVPWVVHGFLANALRAIEYMGGQTATLAYAQAQHLEPQYYYESSPFMAAASASASASASASASSPAAAGVPFQGSAIPRQIFGFERGRTAQAQAIRLLTVFINSLVTKRLMTVQELYFEIEEIGVRYIWIPEARGFLADMRRLSGSWM
;
A
#
# COMPACT_ATOMS: atom_id res chain seq x y z
N MET A 1 14.13 11.69 -9.07
CA MET A 1 15.35 11.08 -8.50
C MET A 1 15.00 9.66 -8.12
N THR A 2 15.72 8.68 -8.66
CA THR A 2 15.50 7.27 -8.37
C THR A 2 15.79 7.00 -6.89
N THR A 3 14.84 6.39 -6.20
CA THR A 3 14.91 5.90 -4.81
C THR A 3 15.84 4.69 -4.70
N ALA A 4 17.06 4.80 -5.24
CA ALA A 4 18.01 3.70 -5.21
C ALA A 4 18.43 3.45 -3.76
N SER A 5 18.44 2.18 -3.37
CA SER A 5 19.08 1.73 -2.14
C SER A 5 20.59 1.83 -2.26
N LEU A 6 21.29 1.83 -1.12
CA LEU A 6 22.74 1.74 -1.08
C LEU A 6 23.24 0.48 -1.82
N PRO A 7 24.25 0.59 -2.71
CA PRO A 7 24.86 -0.57 -3.35
C PRO A 7 25.32 -1.63 -2.33
N PRO A 8 25.12 -2.93 -2.59
CA PRO A 8 25.46 -4.00 -1.65
C PRO A 8 26.92 -3.97 -1.21
N GLU A 9 27.84 -3.60 -2.10
CA GLU A 9 29.28 -3.54 -1.82
C GLU A 9 29.61 -2.47 -0.78
N LEU A 10 28.88 -1.35 -0.79
CA LEU A 10 29.00 -0.29 0.21
C LEU A 10 28.30 -0.68 1.51
N ALA A 11 27.14 -1.35 1.42
CA ALA A 11 26.42 -1.81 2.60
C ALA A 11 27.26 -2.77 3.45
N VAL A 12 28.01 -3.69 2.82
CA VAL A 12 28.92 -4.63 3.51
C VAL A 12 29.97 -3.88 4.35
N LEU A 13 30.48 -2.74 3.90
CA LEU A 13 31.49 -1.97 4.65
C LEU A 13 30.94 -1.41 5.97
N LEU A 14 29.63 -1.20 6.07
CA LEU A 14 28.97 -0.72 7.28
C LEU A 14 28.60 -1.85 8.25
N THR A 15 28.85 -3.11 7.89
CA THR A 15 28.52 -4.27 8.76
C THR A 15 29.62 -4.60 9.77
N ASN A 16 30.74 -3.88 9.78
CA ASN A 16 31.80 -4.12 10.76
C ASN A 16 31.37 -3.66 12.16
N TYR A 17 31.20 -4.64 13.05
CA TYR A 17 30.69 -4.46 14.40
C TYR A 17 31.78 -4.08 15.42
N ARG A 18 33.06 -4.29 15.07
CA ARG A 18 34.20 -4.17 16.00
C ARG A 18 35.00 -2.89 15.83
N ASP A 19 35.10 -2.39 14.61
CA ASP A 19 35.81 -1.15 14.35
C ASP A 19 35.00 0.03 14.90
N THR A 20 35.70 1.09 15.30
CA THR A 20 35.05 2.31 15.77
C THR A 20 34.26 2.97 14.65
N PHE A 21 33.24 3.76 15.01
CA PHE A 21 32.47 4.54 14.05
C PHE A 21 33.37 5.42 13.16
N ASN A 22 34.44 6.00 13.70
CA ASN A 22 35.41 6.76 12.90
C ASN A 22 36.21 5.90 11.92
N GLU A 23 36.68 4.72 12.33
CA GLU A 23 37.40 3.78 11.44
C GLU A 23 36.49 3.27 10.32
N ASN A 24 35.25 2.91 10.64
CA ASN A 24 34.22 2.54 9.65
C ASN A 24 33.94 3.70 8.69
N THR A 25 33.85 4.93 9.20
CA THR A 25 33.67 6.13 8.38
C THR A 25 34.82 6.32 7.39
N VAL A 26 36.06 6.22 7.85
CA VAL A 26 37.25 6.36 7.00
C VAL A 26 37.28 5.27 5.93
N THR A 27 37.00 4.03 6.31
CA THR A 27 36.95 2.89 5.40
C THR A 27 35.86 3.07 4.34
N PHE A 28 34.65 3.46 4.75
CA PHE A 28 33.54 3.71 3.85
C PHE A 28 33.82 4.89 2.91
N ALA A 29 34.27 6.03 3.45
CA ALA A 29 34.58 7.23 2.68
C ALA A 29 35.70 6.99 1.65
N SER A 30 36.67 6.12 1.95
CA SER A 30 37.74 5.76 1.00
C SER A 30 37.24 5.07 -0.27
N ARG A 31 36.01 4.52 -0.25
CA ARG A 31 35.37 3.86 -1.40
C ARG A 31 34.39 4.76 -2.15
N LEU A 32 34.11 5.95 -1.62
CA LEU A 32 33.22 6.92 -2.27
C LEU A 32 33.99 7.80 -3.24
N LYS A 33 33.30 8.23 -4.30
CA LYS A 33 33.79 9.34 -5.12
C LYS A 33 33.52 10.65 -4.36
N PRO A 34 34.42 11.64 -4.41
CA PRO A 34 34.25 12.91 -3.68
C PRO A 34 32.94 13.64 -3.96
N ASP A 35 32.41 13.52 -5.17
CA ASP A 35 31.20 14.22 -5.62
C ASP A 35 29.89 13.47 -5.26
N ASP A 36 29.98 12.25 -4.74
CA ASP A 36 28.83 11.38 -4.51
C ASP A 36 28.27 11.46 -3.08
N HIS A 37 28.82 12.29 -2.19
CA HIS A 37 28.44 12.32 -0.77
C HIS A 37 26.92 12.50 -0.55
N PHE A 38 26.29 13.44 -1.25
CA PHE A 38 24.84 13.67 -1.13
C PHE A 38 24.05 12.45 -1.64
N THR A 39 24.39 11.94 -2.82
CA THR A 39 23.74 10.77 -3.42
C THR A 39 23.85 9.55 -2.52
N THR A 40 25.04 9.28 -1.99
CA THR A 40 25.28 8.17 -1.05
C THR A 40 24.52 8.37 0.25
N ALA A 41 24.46 9.58 0.79
CA ALA A 41 23.71 9.87 2.00
C ALA A 41 22.19 9.64 1.80
N CYS A 42 21.63 10.04 0.65
CA CYS A 42 20.24 9.71 0.29
C CYS A 42 20.01 8.22 0.13
N GLN A 43 20.92 7.49 -0.53
CA GLN A 43 20.84 6.03 -0.69
C GLN A 43 20.86 5.32 0.66
N LEU A 44 21.71 5.78 1.58
CA LEU A 44 21.86 5.24 2.91
C LEU A 44 20.63 5.50 3.77
N LEU A 45 20.04 6.71 3.69
CA LEU A 45 18.75 7.02 4.30
C LEU A 45 17.63 6.11 3.75
N ASN A 46 17.54 5.97 2.43
CA ASN A 46 16.54 5.10 1.80
C ASN A 46 16.68 3.65 2.30
N THR A 47 17.91 3.14 2.40
CA THR A 47 18.15 1.79 2.94
C THR A 47 17.73 1.67 4.41
N LEU A 48 17.98 2.69 5.24
CA LEU A 48 17.50 2.69 6.64
C LEU A 48 15.96 2.67 6.72
N VAL A 49 15.28 3.51 5.93
CA VAL A 49 13.81 3.57 5.87
C VAL A 49 13.23 2.26 5.31
N ASP A 50 13.85 1.66 4.30
CA ASP A 50 13.46 0.35 3.77
C ASP A 50 13.59 -0.76 4.82
N LEU A 51 14.63 -0.73 5.67
CA LEU A 51 14.79 -1.69 6.77
C LEU A 51 13.70 -1.54 7.83
N GLU A 52 13.27 -0.31 8.13
CA GLU A 52 12.20 -0.03 9.10
C GLU A 52 10.81 -0.43 8.58
N THR A 53 10.46 0.03 7.37
CA THR A 53 9.12 -0.14 6.80
C THR A 53 8.80 -1.59 6.48
N ARG A 54 9.83 -2.40 6.20
CA ARG A 54 9.67 -3.79 5.79
C ARG A 54 10.00 -4.78 6.91
N GLY A 55 9.80 -4.37 8.17
CA GLY A 55 10.22 -5.08 9.39
C GLY A 55 9.97 -6.59 9.41
N ASP A 56 8.94 -7.12 8.73
CA ASP A 56 8.68 -8.57 8.70
C ASP A 56 9.38 -9.34 7.56
N GLN A 57 9.81 -8.69 6.46
CA GLN A 57 10.38 -9.37 5.27
C GLN A 57 11.83 -9.02 4.97
N THR A 58 12.26 -7.78 5.25
CA THR A 58 13.66 -7.38 4.99
C THR A 58 14.56 -7.78 6.13
N GLU A 59 14.04 -7.86 7.35
CA GLU A 59 14.72 -8.55 8.45
C GLU A 59 15.01 -10.00 8.02
N VAL A 60 14.08 -10.70 7.37
CA VAL A 60 14.36 -12.05 6.85
C VAL A 60 15.40 -12.05 5.73
N MET A 61 15.38 -11.10 4.79
CA MET A 61 16.38 -11.06 3.70
C MET A 61 17.79 -10.66 4.16
N PHE A 62 17.90 -9.62 4.99
CA PHE A 62 19.17 -9.18 5.58
C PHE A 62 19.65 -10.17 6.65
N CYS A 63 18.79 -10.75 7.49
CA CYS A 63 19.17 -11.78 8.45
C CYS A 63 19.49 -13.11 7.77
N ASN A 64 18.88 -13.46 6.63
CA ASN A 64 19.31 -14.63 5.84
C ASN A 64 20.68 -14.40 5.20
N ALA A 65 20.96 -13.19 4.74
CA ALA A 65 22.26 -12.82 4.16
C ALA A 65 23.37 -12.65 5.22
N LEU A 66 23.04 -12.16 6.41
CA LEU A 66 24.00 -11.81 7.45
C LEU A 66 24.02 -12.78 8.65
N GLN A 67 23.09 -13.75 8.70
CA GLN A 67 22.96 -14.89 9.62
C GLN A 67 23.06 -14.60 11.13
N ARG A 68 23.25 -13.34 11.53
CA ARG A 68 23.54 -12.89 12.90
C ARG A 68 22.94 -11.50 13.12
N GLU A 69 22.66 -11.19 14.38
CA GLU A 69 22.11 -9.89 14.82
C GLU A 69 23.17 -8.77 14.75
N GLU A 70 24.45 -9.15 14.90
CA GLU A 70 25.59 -8.23 14.96
C GLU A 70 25.76 -7.38 13.68
N PRO A 71 25.71 -7.95 12.45
CA PRO A 71 25.95 -7.17 11.24
C PRO A 71 24.81 -6.19 10.92
N LEU A 72 23.55 -6.55 11.25
CA LEU A 72 22.42 -5.64 11.11
C LEU A 72 22.54 -4.47 12.09
N THR A 73 22.88 -4.78 13.35
CA THR A 73 23.14 -3.77 14.38
C THR A 73 24.28 -2.83 13.96
N ALA A 74 25.40 -3.40 13.49
CA ALA A 74 26.52 -2.65 12.94
C ALA A 74 26.10 -1.73 11.81
N PHE A 75 25.36 -2.27 10.83
CA PHE A 75 24.89 -1.52 9.67
C PHE A 75 24.06 -0.31 10.10
N VAL A 76 23.03 -0.51 10.92
CA VAL A 76 22.12 0.55 11.36
C VAL A 76 22.89 1.65 12.08
N PHE A 77 23.79 1.30 13.00
CA PHE A 77 24.51 2.31 13.78
C PHE A 77 25.57 3.04 12.96
N ASN A 78 26.34 2.31 12.14
CA ASN A 78 27.33 2.92 11.27
C ASN A 78 26.65 3.82 10.23
N ALA A 79 25.49 3.44 9.70
CA ALA A 79 24.70 4.24 8.78
C ALA A 79 24.26 5.57 9.42
N GLU A 80 23.65 5.54 10.61
CA GLU A 80 23.26 6.77 11.32
C GLU A 80 24.46 7.70 11.59
N TYR A 81 25.59 7.11 12.00
CA TYR A 81 26.81 7.87 12.22
C TYR A 81 27.40 8.47 10.92
N MET A 82 27.28 7.75 9.80
CA MET A 82 27.68 8.23 8.48
C MET A 82 26.85 9.44 8.02
N LEU A 83 25.53 9.43 8.23
CA LEU A 83 24.66 10.59 7.94
C LEU A 83 25.10 11.82 8.74
N PHE A 84 25.48 11.62 10.01
CA PHE A 84 26.07 12.68 10.82
C PHE A 84 27.42 13.15 10.25
N GLN A 85 28.34 12.24 9.91
CA GLN A 85 29.68 12.60 9.43
C GLN A 85 29.67 13.38 8.12
N PHE A 86 28.80 13.03 7.17
CA PHE A 86 28.71 13.73 5.88
C PHE A 86 28.40 15.23 6.02
N TYR A 87 27.70 15.61 7.09
CA TYR A 87 27.23 16.98 7.30
C TYR A 87 27.71 17.58 8.63
N ARG A 88 28.71 16.97 9.27
CA ARG A 88 29.23 17.41 10.59
C ARG A 88 29.75 18.84 10.62
N GLN A 89 30.14 19.37 9.45
CA GLN A 89 30.66 20.72 9.29
C GLN A 89 29.57 21.79 9.43
N TYR A 90 28.31 21.39 9.30
CA TYR A 90 27.15 22.25 9.50
C TYR A 90 26.63 22.11 10.93
N GLU A 91 25.97 23.15 11.42
CA GLU A 91 25.24 23.04 12.67
C GLU A 91 24.17 21.95 12.56
N ILE A 92 23.91 21.23 13.66
CA ILE A 92 22.93 20.13 13.69
C ILE A 92 21.54 20.57 13.20
N ARG A 93 21.18 21.84 13.41
CA ARG A 93 19.92 22.45 12.97
C ARG A 93 19.79 22.55 11.46
N MET A 94 20.92 22.62 10.75
CA MET A 94 20.99 22.73 9.29
C MET A 94 21.32 21.39 8.62
N ASN A 95 21.34 20.29 9.39
CA ASN A 95 21.62 18.98 8.83
C ASN A 95 20.41 18.50 8.00
N PRO A 96 20.59 18.09 6.73
CA PRO A 96 19.50 17.66 5.86
C PRO A 96 18.76 16.42 6.38
N PHE A 97 19.35 15.66 7.30
CA PHE A 97 18.75 14.47 7.91
C PHE A 97 18.14 14.71 9.29
N LEU A 98 18.01 15.98 9.70
CA LEU A 98 17.42 16.33 10.99
C LEU A 98 15.98 15.82 11.14
N SER A 99 15.16 15.91 10.08
CA SER A 99 13.79 15.40 10.10
C SER A 99 13.74 13.90 10.36
N HIS A 100 14.59 13.12 9.69
CA HIS A 100 14.73 11.68 9.91
C HIS A 100 15.01 11.35 11.39
N TRP A 101 16.01 12.00 11.99
CA TRP A 101 16.35 11.78 13.40
C TRP A 101 15.25 12.17 14.38
N VAL A 102 14.51 13.24 14.09
CA VAL A 102 13.34 13.64 14.87
C VAL A 102 12.26 12.56 14.79
N GLU A 103 11.96 12.04 13.60
CA GLU A 103 10.97 10.98 13.43
C GLU A 103 11.37 9.68 14.15
N VAL A 104 12.63 9.26 14.06
CA VAL A 104 13.13 8.07 14.78
C VAL A 104 12.85 8.14 16.30
N ILE A 105 13.03 9.31 16.91
CA ILE A 105 12.73 9.51 18.33
C ILE A 105 11.21 9.57 18.57
N ARG A 106 10.46 10.27 17.72
CA ARG A 106 9.00 10.39 17.86
C ARG A 106 8.31 9.05 17.74
N ASP A 107 8.72 8.21 16.80
CA ASP A 107 8.15 6.88 16.60
C ASP A 107 8.42 5.97 17.80
N TRP A 108 9.62 6.07 18.39
CA TRP A 108 9.92 5.41 19.67
C TRP A 108 9.01 5.90 20.79
N GLU A 109 8.86 7.20 20.97
CA GLU A 109 8.03 7.79 22.02
C GLU A 109 6.53 7.52 21.82
N LYS A 110 6.06 7.47 20.59
CA LYS A 110 4.68 7.11 20.24
C LYS A 110 4.39 5.65 20.57
N THR A 111 5.36 4.76 20.32
CA THR A 111 5.21 3.32 20.51
C THR A 111 5.38 2.92 21.98
N PHE A 112 6.30 3.55 22.72
CA PHE A 112 6.67 3.14 24.09
C PHE A 112 6.41 4.19 25.18
N GLY A 113 6.11 5.44 24.83
CA GLY A 113 5.98 6.55 25.78
C GLY A 113 4.63 6.64 26.49
N LYS A 114 3.60 5.93 26.01
CA LYS A 114 2.26 5.95 26.65
C LYS A 114 2.16 5.06 27.89
N ASP A 115 2.99 4.03 27.99
CA ASP A 115 2.84 3.03 29.05
C ASP A 115 3.43 3.46 30.40
N GLY A 116 4.18 4.56 30.46
CA GLY A 116 4.92 4.99 31.66
C GLY A 116 4.30 6.08 32.52
N ARG A 117 3.08 6.58 32.23
CA ARG A 117 2.45 7.68 33.01
C ARG A 117 1.26 7.30 33.89
N ASP A 118 0.79 6.05 33.82
CA ASP A 118 -0.32 5.58 34.65
C ASP A 118 0.10 4.60 35.76
N ASP A 119 1.34 4.69 36.24
CA ASP A 119 1.72 4.16 37.56
C ASP A 119 1.09 5.00 38.69
N LYS A 120 -0.25 5.08 38.70
CA LYS A 120 -0.97 5.12 39.97
C LYS A 120 -0.78 3.75 40.60
N GLN A 121 0.24 3.65 41.44
CA GLN A 121 0.41 2.55 42.40
C GLN A 121 -0.96 2.09 42.92
N PRO A 122 -1.37 0.83 42.67
CA PRO A 122 -2.51 0.29 43.39
C PRO A 122 -2.16 0.27 44.87
N ALA A 123 -2.99 0.95 45.66
CA ALA A 123 -2.85 1.00 47.10
C ALA A 123 -2.71 -0.42 47.66
N THR A 124 -1.66 -0.58 48.48
CA THR A 124 -1.29 -1.77 49.23
C THR A 124 -2.47 -2.25 50.10
N SER A 125 -3.23 -3.23 49.61
CA SER A 125 -4.10 -4.05 50.47
C SER A 125 -3.41 -5.38 50.71
N THR A 126 -2.82 -5.48 51.91
CA THR A 126 -2.29 -6.69 52.52
C THR A 126 -3.37 -7.76 52.63
N SER A 127 -3.20 -8.89 51.94
CA SER A 127 -3.82 -10.15 52.35
C SER A 127 -2.96 -11.34 51.95
N THR A 128 -2.33 -11.90 52.97
CA THR A 128 -1.62 -13.16 53.02
C THR A 128 -2.57 -14.32 52.71
N SER A 129 -2.25 -15.13 51.68
CA SER A 129 -2.64 -16.54 51.68
C SER A 129 -1.80 -17.34 50.67
N THR A 130 -0.98 -18.19 51.27
CA THR A 130 -0.17 -19.26 50.69
C THR A 130 -1.03 -20.33 50.03
N SER A 131 -0.79 -20.66 48.77
CA SER A 131 -1.01 -22.01 48.25
C SER A 131 -0.09 -22.32 47.08
N THR A 132 0.76 -23.30 47.35
CA THR A 132 1.73 -23.94 46.47
C THR A 132 1.00 -24.89 45.51
N SER A 133 1.15 -24.69 44.21
CA SER A 133 0.94 -25.75 43.22
C SER A 133 1.84 -25.54 42.02
N THR A 134 2.89 -26.35 42.02
CA THR A 134 3.93 -26.52 41.01
C THR A 134 3.34 -27.20 39.77
N SER A 135 3.31 -26.51 38.63
CA SER A 135 3.19 -27.14 37.32
C SER A 135 4.16 -26.47 36.36
N THR A 136 5.35 -27.06 36.31
CA THR A 136 6.47 -26.72 35.45
C THR A 136 6.18 -27.23 34.03
N SER A 137 5.61 -26.38 33.17
CA SER A 137 5.61 -26.60 31.73
C SER A 137 6.35 -25.44 31.07
N ALA A 138 7.65 -25.63 30.86
CA ALA A 138 8.51 -24.70 30.13
C ALA A 138 8.09 -24.71 28.66
N SER A 139 7.23 -23.78 28.27
CA SER A 139 6.96 -23.49 26.86
C SER A 139 8.18 -22.79 26.27
N THR A 140 8.89 -23.46 25.37
CA THR A 140 9.96 -22.88 24.56
C THR A 140 9.41 -21.62 23.87
N PRO A 141 10.06 -20.44 24.01
CA PRO A 141 9.63 -19.26 23.28
C PRO A 141 9.66 -19.56 21.79
N THR A 142 8.52 -19.36 21.11
CA THR A 142 8.44 -19.47 19.66
C THR A 142 9.39 -18.46 19.02
N SER A 143 10.11 -18.88 17.96
CA SER A 143 11.15 -18.12 17.26
C SER A 143 10.75 -16.66 16.96
N THR A 144 9.48 -16.44 16.61
CA THR A 144 8.90 -15.11 16.31
C THR A 144 8.98 -14.12 17.49
N THR A 145 8.87 -14.59 18.72
CA THR A 145 8.93 -13.71 19.91
C THR A 145 10.36 -13.26 20.21
N ALA A 146 11.35 -14.10 19.91
CA ALA A 146 12.76 -13.77 20.08
C ALA A 146 13.20 -12.71 19.07
N ILE A 147 12.84 -12.88 17.79
CA ILE A 147 13.15 -11.93 16.71
C ILE A 147 12.60 -10.53 17.04
N ARG A 148 11.33 -10.45 17.48
CA ARG A 148 10.73 -9.16 17.88
C ARG A 148 11.45 -8.47 19.04
N ARG A 149 12.02 -9.21 20.00
CA ARG A 149 12.78 -8.62 21.11
C ARG A 149 14.10 -8.03 20.64
N VAL A 150 14.80 -8.73 19.75
CA VAL A 150 16.07 -8.28 19.19
C VAL A 150 15.87 -7.00 18.37
N GLY A 151 14.86 -6.98 17.49
CA GLY A 151 14.51 -5.78 16.74
C GLY A 151 14.19 -4.59 17.65
N LEU A 152 13.50 -4.84 18.76
CA LEU A 152 13.20 -3.82 19.77
C LEU A 152 14.46 -3.26 20.46
N ASP A 153 15.41 -4.12 20.83
CA ASP A 153 16.65 -3.71 21.49
C ASP A 153 17.56 -2.92 20.55
N ILE A 154 17.64 -3.34 19.27
CA ILE A 154 18.35 -2.60 18.22
C ILE A 154 17.71 -1.22 18.02
N PHE A 155 16.38 -1.15 17.89
CA PHE A 155 15.67 0.11 17.70
C PHE A 155 15.81 1.06 18.90
N SER A 156 15.71 0.53 20.13
CA SER A 156 15.94 1.32 21.35
C SER A 156 17.35 1.91 21.40
N THR A 157 18.34 1.09 21.05
CA THR A 157 19.74 1.52 21.06
C THR A 157 20.01 2.55 19.97
N ARG A 158 19.44 2.37 18.78
CA ARG A 158 19.48 3.36 17.70
C ARG A 158 18.95 4.72 18.15
N VAL A 159 17.82 4.75 18.86
CA VAL A 159 17.25 5.99 19.42
C VAL A 159 18.24 6.67 20.37
N GLN A 160 18.99 5.91 21.17
CA GLN A 160 20.04 6.49 22.03
C GLN A 160 21.21 7.09 21.22
N LEU A 161 21.59 6.44 20.11
CA LEU A 161 22.63 6.96 19.22
C LEU A 161 22.19 8.28 18.61
N VAL A 162 20.98 8.32 18.05
CA VAL A 162 20.37 9.53 17.47
C VAL A 162 20.25 10.64 18.50
N ARG A 163 19.84 10.33 19.73
CA ARG A 163 19.86 11.28 20.84
C ARG A 163 21.27 11.83 21.10
N GLY A 164 22.29 10.98 21.17
CA GLY A 164 23.67 11.44 21.32
C GLY A 164 24.12 12.38 20.19
N ILE A 165 23.73 12.10 18.94
CA ILE A 165 23.98 12.98 17.79
C ILE A 165 23.31 14.35 17.98
N LEU A 166 22.01 14.37 18.28
CA LEU A 166 21.24 15.61 18.50
C LEU A 166 21.73 16.41 19.72
N ALA A 167 22.26 15.74 20.74
CA ALA A 167 22.89 16.38 21.90
C ALA A 167 24.26 17.03 21.60
N GLY A 168 24.74 16.95 20.35
CA GLY A 168 26.05 17.47 19.95
C GLY A 168 27.23 16.58 20.38
N GLU A 169 26.97 15.31 20.72
CA GLU A 169 28.01 14.37 21.15
C GLU A 169 28.56 13.51 20.02
N GLY A 170 28.17 13.76 18.76
CA GLY A 170 28.62 13.00 17.60
C GLY A 170 30.13 12.77 17.54
N VAL A 171 30.95 13.78 17.86
CA VAL A 171 32.43 13.62 17.87
C VAL A 171 32.90 12.60 18.92
N LYS A 172 32.27 12.56 20.10
CA LYS A 172 32.59 11.59 21.15
C LYS A 172 32.12 10.20 20.77
N LEU A 173 30.95 10.11 20.13
CA LEU A 173 30.38 8.86 19.64
C LEU A 173 31.35 8.16 18.68
N GLY A 174 32.09 8.92 17.87
CA GLY A 174 33.06 8.38 16.91
C GLY A 174 34.14 7.45 17.47
N GLY A 175 34.42 7.51 18.78
CA GLY A 175 35.42 6.66 19.44
C GLY A 175 34.92 5.28 19.86
N TYR A 176 33.63 5.00 19.71
CA TYR A 176 33.05 3.69 20.05
C TYR A 176 32.85 2.84 18.81
N SER A 177 32.98 1.54 18.97
CA SER A 177 32.46 0.57 18.01
C SER A 177 30.94 0.38 18.16
N PRO A 178 30.23 -0.09 17.12
CA PRO A 178 28.83 -0.48 17.26
C PRO A 178 28.59 -1.49 18.40
N HIS A 179 29.51 -2.43 18.61
CA HIS A 179 29.46 -3.39 19.71
C HIS A 179 29.55 -2.72 21.09
N GLU A 180 30.55 -1.86 21.30
CA GLU A 180 30.70 -1.14 22.57
C GLU A 180 29.49 -0.22 22.83
N PHE A 181 28.99 0.43 21.78
CA PHE A 181 27.81 1.27 21.88
C PHE A 181 26.58 0.46 22.31
N TYR A 182 26.37 -0.71 21.70
CA TYR A 182 25.29 -1.63 22.03
C TYR A 182 25.36 -2.16 23.47
N VAL A 183 26.53 -2.67 23.88
CA VAL A 183 26.70 -3.33 25.19
C VAL A 183 26.75 -2.34 26.34
N PHE A 184 27.50 -1.24 26.18
CA PHE A 184 27.88 -0.37 27.30
C PHE A 184 27.08 0.94 27.35
N LEU A 185 26.82 1.55 26.20
CA LEU A 185 26.31 2.92 26.15
C LEU A 185 24.79 3.01 26.10
N ALA A 186 24.10 2.00 25.57
CA ALA A 186 22.64 1.95 25.59
C ALA A 186 22.06 2.08 27.00
N SER A 187 22.75 1.58 28.02
CA SER A 187 22.33 1.73 29.43
C SER A 187 22.67 3.11 30.02
N THR A 188 23.81 3.69 29.63
CA THR A 188 24.29 4.97 30.16
C THR A 188 23.52 6.16 29.58
N PHE A 189 23.15 6.09 28.30
CA PHE A 189 22.42 7.15 27.59
C PHE A 189 20.91 7.19 27.87
N LYS A 190 20.32 6.10 28.39
CA LYS A 190 18.89 6.01 28.73
C LYS A 190 18.34 7.16 29.58
N SER A 191 19.20 7.86 30.33
CA SER A 191 18.81 8.95 31.23
C SER A 191 18.68 10.32 30.57
N ARG A 192 19.17 10.52 29.34
CA ARG A 192 19.15 11.85 28.72
C ARG A 192 17.84 12.09 27.99
N VAL A 193 17.01 12.92 28.60
CA VAL A 193 15.82 13.48 27.97
C VAL A 193 16.28 14.62 27.07
N ILE A 194 16.16 14.43 25.76
CA ILE A 194 16.38 15.48 24.77
C ILE A 194 15.02 16.08 24.45
N ASP A 195 14.94 17.40 24.52
CA ASP A 195 13.76 18.14 24.12
C ASP A 195 13.69 18.21 22.58
N VAL A 196 13.01 17.22 22.00
CA VAL A 196 12.82 17.08 20.54
C VAL A 196 12.14 18.33 19.96
N SER A 197 11.31 19.02 20.75
CA SER A 197 10.58 20.23 20.34
C SER A 197 11.48 21.35 19.82
N LYS A 198 12.73 21.44 20.30
CA LYS A 198 13.71 22.45 19.82
C LYS A 198 14.16 22.19 18.39
N PHE A 199 14.22 20.92 18.00
CA PHE A 199 14.57 20.52 16.64
C PHE A 199 13.36 20.63 15.72
N GLU A 200 12.14 20.37 16.23
CA GLU A 200 10.90 20.64 15.48
C GLU A 200 10.76 22.11 15.11
N GLU A 201 11.06 23.05 16.03
CA GLU A 201 11.08 24.48 15.72
C GLU A 201 12.09 24.81 14.61
N SER A 202 13.25 24.16 14.61
CA SER A 202 14.25 24.34 13.53
C SER A 202 13.74 23.80 12.19
N LEU A 203 13.01 22.68 12.19
CA LEU A 203 12.38 22.11 11.00
C LEU A 203 11.20 22.95 10.49
N GLU A 204 10.43 23.57 11.39
CA GLU A 204 9.40 24.57 11.08
C GLU A 204 10.03 25.81 10.41
N ASP A 205 11.14 26.32 10.94
CA ASP A 205 11.85 27.48 10.40
C ASP A 205 12.44 27.22 9.01
N MET A 206 12.88 25.98 8.75
CA MET A 206 13.34 25.57 7.42
C MET A 206 12.19 25.27 6.44
N GLY A 207 10.93 25.34 6.89
CA GLY A 207 9.76 25.02 6.08
C GLY A 207 9.62 23.53 5.73
N ILE A 208 10.27 22.64 6.50
CA ILE A 208 10.10 21.19 6.36
C ILE A 208 8.82 20.75 7.10
N TYR A 209 8.55 21.32 8.28
CA TYR A 209 7.32 21.08 9.03
C TYR A 209 6.38 22.28 8.93
N ASP A 210 5.08 21.99 8.91
CA ASP A 210 4.06 23.03 9.01
C ASP A 210 4.03 23.60 10.42
N LYS A 211 4.17 24.94 10.52
CA LYS A 211 3.96 25.63 11.80
C LYS A 211 2.54 25.32 12.30
N PRO A 212 2.37 24.88 13.57
CA PRO A 212 1.04 24.63 14.10
C PRO A 212 0.20 25.92 14.03
N ALA A 213 -1.05 25.80 13.58
CA ALA A 213 -1.94 26.93 13.30
C ALA A 213 -2.04 27.96 14.45
N ARG A 214 -1.84 27.52 15.70
CA ARG A 214 -1.82 28.39 16.88
C ARG A 214 -0.63 29.37 16.90
N LYS A 215 0.56 28.96 16.44
CA LYS A 215 1.72 29.85 16.32
C LYS A 215 1.53 30.83 15.16
N GLN A 216 0.98 30.36 14.03
CA GLN A 216 0.65 31.21 12.89
C GLN A 216 -0.33 32.33 13.28
N GLN A 217 -1.38 32.02 14.04
CA GLN A 217 -2.33 33.03 14.53
C GLN A 217 -1.68 34.10 15.41
N ILE A 218 -0.70 33.75 16.25
CA ILE A 218 0.00 34.71 17.11
C ILE A 218 0.94 35.61 16.27
N GLU A 219 1.68 35.02 15.31
CA GLU A 219 2.54 35.78 14.40
C GLU A 219 1.72 36.72 13.50
N ASP A 220 0.58 36.26 12.97
CA ASP A 220 -0.32 37.08 12.15
C ASP A 220 -0.95 38.22 12.97
N HIS A 221 -1.25 37.99 14.26
CA HIS A 221 -1.75 39.05 15.13
C HIS A 221 -0.70 40.12 15.42
N HIS A 222 0.56 39.72 15.63
CA HIS A 222 1.68 40.66 15.79
C HIS A 222 2.02 41.42 14.51
N ARG A 223 1.86 40.78 13.34
CA ARG A 223 2.06 41.45 12.04
C ARG A 223 0.92 42.40 11.67
N SER A 224 -0.27 42.17 12.23
CA SER A 224 -1.48 42.98 11.96
C SER A 224 -1.64 44.17 12.91
N THR A 225 -0.86 44.30 13.98
CA THR A 225 -0.81 45.54 14.75
C THR A 225 -0.11 46.62 13.92
N PRO A 226 -0.82 47.64 13.42
CA PRO A 226 -0.19 48.70 12.66
C PRO A 226 0.78 49.42 13.59
N THR A 227 2.08 49.37 13.26
CA THR A 227 3.04 50.37 13.73
C THR A 227 2.41 51.74 13.47
N PRO A 228 2.28 52.63 14.47
CA PRO A 228 1.67 53.94 14.27
C PRO A 228 2.60 54.80 13.40
N GLU A 229 2.51 54.60 12.09
CA GLU A 229 3.15 55.43 11.09
C GLU A 229 2.30 56.67 10.87
N ASN A 230 2.81 57.74 11.46
CA ASN A 230 2.47 59.13 11.27
C ASN A 230 2.49 59.49 9.77
N VAL A 231 1.34 59.44 9.08
CA VAL A 231 1.23 59.93 7.70
C VAL A 231 0.09 60.93 7.55
N LYS A 232 0.52 62.12 7.16
CA LYS A 232 -0.25 63.30 6.79
C LYS A 232 -0.61 63.20 5.30
N SER A 233 -1.92 63.13 5.03
CA SER A 233 -2.66 63.73 3.90
C SER A 233 -2.26 63.46 2.43
N GLN A 234 -3.20 62.90 1.66
CA GLN A 234 -3.78 63.38 0.37
C GLN A 234 -4.51 62.18 -0.32
N LEU A 235 -5.85 62.10 -0.36
CA LEU A 235 -6.87 62.73 -1.26
C LEU A 235 -6.86 62.27 -2.74
N GLU A 236 -7.84 61.38 -3.04
CA GLU A 236 -8.69 61.26 -4.27
C GLU A 236 -8.12 60.78 -5.63
N PRO A 237 -8.98 60.38 -6.63
CA PRO A 237 -10.23 59.61 -6.55
C PRO A 237 -10.43 58.53 -7.67
N THR A 238 -11.50 57.76 -7.44
CA THR A 238 -12.28 56.76 -8.20
C THR A 238 -12.53 57.00 -9.70
N ILE A 239 -12.52 55.93 -10.53
CA ILE A 239 -13.40 55.78 -11.71
C ILE A 239 -13.90 54.31 -11.84
N SER A 240 -15.20 54.18 -12.11
CA SER A 240 -16.01 52.96 -12.22
C SER A 240 -16.15 52.41 -13.64
N SER A 241 -16.97 51.34 -13.77
CA SER A 241 -17.79 50.87 -14.92
C SER A 241 -17.20 49.71 -15.76
N SER A 242 -17.95 48.75 -16.34
CA SER A 242 -19.30 48.19 -16.19
C SER A 242 -19.50 47.14 -17.33
N SER A 243 -20.30 46.09 -17.11
CA SER A 243 -21.13 45.29 -18.06
C SER A 243 -20.47 44.66 -19.32
N THR A 244 -20.86 43.46 -19.77
CA THR A 244 -22.10 43.25 -20.55
C THR A 244 -22.48 41.77 -20.72
N THR A 245 -23.80 41.53 -20.68
CA THR A 245 -24.59 40.31 -20.93
C THR A 245 -24.63 39.94 -22.41
N THR A 246 -24.70 38.65 -22.78
CA THR A 246 -25.41 38.25 -24.02
C THR A 246 -26.04 36.86 -23.90
N THR A 247 -27.28 36.80 -24.39
CA THR A 247 -28.27 35.71 -24.40
C THR A 247 -28.51 35.28 -25.85
N THR A 248 -28.77 34.01 -26.15
CA THR A 248 -29.66 33.45 -27.23
C THR A 248 -29.42 31.92 -27.35
N THR A 249 -30.34 30.98 -27.04
CA THR A 249 -31.64 30.53 -27.61
C THR A 249 -31.55 29.31 -28.56
N THR A 250 -32.36 28.27 -28.23
CA THR A 250 -33.25 27.44 -29.10
C THR A 250 -32.59 26.48 -30.13
N THR A 251 -33.09 25.28 -30.51
CA THR A 251 -34.40 24.58 -30.43
C THR A 251 -34.26 23.14 -31.01
N THR A 252 -35.12 22.19 -30.58
CA THR A 252 -35.77 21.06 -31.33
C THR A 252 -34.92 20.03 -32.12
N SER A 253 -35.28 18.76 -32.36
CA SER A 253 -36.38 17.83 -32.02
C SER A 253 -36.11 16.51 -32.79
N ALA A 254 -36.84 15.45 -32.41
CA ALA A 254 -37.26 14.31 -33.25
C ALA A 254 -36.45 12.99 -33.20
N THR A 255 -37.01 12.05 -32.42
CA THR A 255 -37.15 10.59 -32.67
C THR A 255 -38.15 10.32 -33.81
N PRO A 256 -38.59 9.07 -34.15
CA PRO A 256 -38.07 7.69 -33.94
C PRO A 256 -38.13 6.84 -35.24
N ILE A 257 -37.52 5.63 -35.30
CA ILE A 257 -38.06 4.51 -36.11
C ILE A 257 -37.82 3.15 -35.41
N THR A 258 -38.91 2.38 -35.34
CA THR A 258 -39.06 1.01 -34.83
C THR A 258 -38.92 0.01 -35.99
N THR A 259 -38.26 -1.14 -35.78
CA THR A 259 -38.39 -2.28 -36.70
C THR A 259 -38.38 -3.61 -35.93
N THR A 260 -39.53 -4.27 -35.92
CA THR A 260 -39.79 -5.66 -35.52
C THR A 260 -39.49 -6.62 -36.68
N THR A 261 -38.79 -7.73 -36.42
CA THR A 261 -38.68 -8.85 -37.36
C THR A 261 -38.81 -10.21 -36.65
N THR A 262 -40.03 -10.74 -36.74
CA THR A 262 -40.48 -12.09 -37.08
C THR A 262 -39.57 -13.32 -36.89
N THR A 263 -40.07 -14.24 -36.06
CA THR A 263 -39.71 -15.66 -35.89
C THR A 263 -40.12 -16.56 -37.06
N PHE A 264 -39.29 -17.53 -37.43
CA PHE A 264 -39.65 -18.66 -38.31
C PHE A 264 -39.38 -20.01 -37.63
N PHE A 265 -40.40 -20.85 -37.60
CA PHE A 265 -40.37 -22.27 -37.26
C PHE A 265 -39.98 -23.09 -38.50
N SER A 266 -39.20 -24.17 -38.30
CA SER A 266 -39.04 -25.26 -39.27
C SER A 266 -39.16 -26.63 -38.60
N PRO A 267 -39.62 -27.67 -39.31
CA PRO A 267 -40.12 -28.90 -38.73
C PRO A 267 -39.07 -30.01 -38.63
N SER A 268 -39.29 -30.90 -37.66
CA SER A 268 -38.54 -32.12 -37.40
C SER A 268 -38.95 -33.24 -38.37
N THR A 269 -37.97 -33.83 -39.07
CA THR A 269 -38.10 -35.09 -39.81
C THR A 269 -37.55 -36.24 -39.00
N ALA A 270 -38.37 -37.28 -38.84
CA ALA A 270 -38.04 -38.54 -38.20
C ALA A 270 -37.09 -39.40 -39.07
N THR A 271 -36.08 -39.99 -38.45
CA THR A 271 -35.12 -40.90 -39.08
C THR A 271 -35.28 -42.31 -38.54
N THR A 272 -35.39 -43.26 -39.46
CA THR A 272 -35.48 -44.71 -39.30
C THR A 272 -34.15 -45.31 -38.81
N PRO A 273 -34.14 -46.36 -37.97
CA PRO A 273 -32.90 -46.96 -37.46
C PRO A 273 -32.29 -47.94 -38.48
N THR A 274 -31.01 -47.74 -38.80
CA THR A 274 -30.14 -48.70 -39.51
C THR A 274 -29.21 -49.42 -38.53
N PRO A 275 -28.92 -50.73 -38.74
CA PRO A 275 -28.12 -51.52 -37.81
C PRO A 275 -26.62 -51.40 -38.17
N ASN A 276 -25.87 -50.60 -37.42
CA ASN A 276 -24.40 -50.62 -37.46
C ASN A 276 -23.75 -50.09 -36.17
N THR A 277 -24.37 -50.38 -35.02
CA THR A 277 -24.04 -49.78 -33.71
C THR A 277 -22.73 -50.28 -33.08
N ALA A 278 -22.24 -51.47 -33.45
CA ALA A 278 -21.10 -52.09 -32.73
C ALA A 278 -19.70 -51.60 -33.13
N LYS A 279 -19.57 -50.72 -34.14
CA LYS A 279 -18.26 -50.17 -34.58
C LYS A 279 -18.15 -48.65 -34.39
N GLN A 280 -19.23 -48.02 -33.96
CA GLN A 280 -19.30 -46.59 -33.68
C GLN A 280 -19.13 -46.33 -32.16
N GLU A 281 -19.45 -47.31 -31.31
CA GLU A 281 -19.22 -47.25 -29.86
C GLU A 281 -17.71 -47.31 -29.49
N GLU A 282 -16.86 -48.01 -30.26
CA GLU A 282 -15.39 -48.01 -30.03
C GLU A 282 -14.71 -46.70 -30.44
N GLU A 283 -15.18 -46.00 -31.48
CA GLU A 283 -14.64 -44.67 -31.87
C GLU A 283 -15.15 -43.55 -30.95
N GLU A 284 -16.36 -43.66 -30.39
CA GLU A 284 -16.86 -42.71 -29.38
C GLU A 284 -16.17 -42.89 -28.01
N GLU A 285 -15.78 -44.10 -27.62
CA GLU A 285 -15.01 -44.33 -26.37
C GLU A 285 -13.58 -43.77 -26.46
N GLU A 286 -12.88 -43.90 -27.60
CA GLU A 286 -11.54 -43.30 -27.77
C GLU A 286 -11.57 -41.75 -27.81
N GLU A 287 -12.63 -41.13 -28.35
CA GLU A 287 -12.81 -39.67 -28.29
C GLU A 287 -13.16 -39.15 -26.87
N GLU A 288 -13.92 -39.91 -26.07
CA GLU A 288 -14.20 -39.54 -24.68
C GLU A 288 -12.97 -39.65 -23.77
N GLU A 289 -12.12 -40.67 -23.95
CA GLU A 289 -10.92 -40.86 -23.14
C GLU A 289 -9.89 -39.72 -23.34
N GLY A 290 -9.65 -39.30 -24.58
CA GLY A 290 -8.76 -38.17 -24.88
C GLY A 290 -9.27 -36.81 -24.36
N LYS A 291 -10.60 -36.64 -24.26
CA LYS A 291 -11.21 -35.43 -23.71
C LYS A 291 -11.04 -35.34 -22.18
N SER A 292 -11.08 -36.49 -21.50
CA SER A 292 -10.86 -36.60 -20.06
C SER A 292 -9.43 -36.23 -19.67
N GLU A 293 -8.42 -36.75 -20.38
CA GLU A 293 -7.01 -36.42 -20.11
C GLU A 293 -6.70 -34.93 -20.35
N SER A 294 -7.30 -34.34 -21.40
CA SER A 294 -7.16 -32.91 -21.69
C SER A 294 -7.74 -32.03 -20.59
N GLU A 295 -8.94 -32.35 -20.08
CA GLU A 295 -9.56 -31.61 -18.96
C GLU A 295 -8.76 -31.77 -17.66
N ALA A 296 -8.26 -32.97 -17.35
CA ALA A 296 -7.43 -33.20 -16.16
C ALA A 296 -6.12 -32.37 -16.20
N PHE A 297 -5.48 -32.27 -17.37
CA PHE A 297 -4.30 -31.43 -17.54
C PHE A 297 -4.61 -29.94 -17.33
N LYS A 298 -5.78 -29.45 -17.81
CA LYS A 298 -6.21 -28.06 -17.59
C LYS A 298 -6.37 -27.75 -16.11
N ASP A 299 -7.05 -28.61 -15.37
CA ASP A 299 -7.28 -28.41 -13.94
C ASP A 299 -5.96 -28.46 -13.16
N GLN A 300 -5.04 -29.36 -13.54
CA GLN A 300 -3.73 -29.43 -12.92
C GLN A 300 -2.89 -28.17 -13.21
N LEU A 301 -2.94 -27.64 -14.44
CA LEU A 301 -2.25 -26.41 -14.81
C LEU A 301 -2.84 -25.19 -14.10
N VAL A 302 -4.17 -25.08 -14.03
CA VAL A 302 -4.84 -24.00 -13.29
C VAL A 302 -4.50 -24.09 -11.81
N SER A 303 -4.53 -25.27 -11.20
CA SER A 303 -4.14 -25.49 -9.80
C SER A 303 -2.67 -25.12 -9.55
N LEU A 304 -1.77 -25.49 -10.46
CA LEU A 304 -0.37 -25.10 -10.38
C LEU A 304 -0.21 -23.57 -10.44
N ILE A 305 -0.94 -22.91 -11.34
CA ILE A 305 -0.96 -21.45 -11.45
C ILE A 305 -1.50 -20.79 -10.18
N MET A 306 -2.53 -21.38 -9.57
CA MET A 306 -3.13 -20.88 -8.32
C MET A 306 -2.13 -20.94 -7.17
N ASN A 307 -1.52 -22.11 -6.97
CA ASN A 307 -0.55 -22.32 -5.90
C ASN A 307 0.71 -21.46 -6.11
N THR A 308 1.10 -21.23 -7.36
CA THR A 308 2.28 -20.41 -7.67
C THR A 308 2.02 -18.91 -7.60
N ALA A 309 0.78 -18.45 -7.77
CA ALA A 309 0.42 -17.04 -7.64
C ALA A 309 0.49 -16.53 -6.18
N GLU A 310 0.41 -17.42 -5.20
CA GLU A 310 0.52 -17.10 -3.77
C GLU A 310 1.98 -16.91 -3.31
N GLU A 311 2.96 -17.36 -4.10
CA GLU A 311 4.39 -17.24 -3.78
C GLU A 311 5.13 -16.28 -4.73
N ARG A 312 6.16 -15.60 -4.22
CA ARG A 312 7.05 -14.77 -5.06
C ARG A 312 7.89 -15.68 -5.96
N MET A 313 7.56 -15.71 -7.25
CA MET A 313 8.28 -16.52 -8.22
C MET A 313 9.57 -15.85 -8.71
N PRO A 314 10.67 -16.60 -8.90
CA PRO A 314 11.81 -16.16 -9.68
C PRO A 314 11.41 -15.83 -11.12
N THR A 315 11.98 -14.77 -11.69
CA THR A 315 11.77 -14.38 -13.09
C THR A 315 11.85 -15.52 -14.12
N PRO A 316 12.86 -16.43 -14.09
CA PRO A 316 12.94 -17.52 -15.08
C PRO A 316 11.77 -18.52 -14.96
N THR A 317 11.21 -18.70 -13.77
CA THR A 317 10.02 -19.55 -13.56
C THR A 317 8.79 -18.89 -14.18
N VAL A 318 8.66 -17.56 -14.03
CA VAL A 318 7.60 -16.79 -14.70
C VAL A 318 7.72 -16.89 -16.21
N ASP A 319 8.93 -16.75 -16.77
CA ASP A 319 9.18 -16.90 -18.21
C ASP A 319 8.71 -18.28 -18.71
N PHE A 320 9.16 -19.36 -18.06
CA PHE A 320 8.81 -20.73 -18.43
C PHE A 320 7.29 -20.98 -18.38
N ILE A 321 6.59 -20.51 -17.33
CA ILE A 321 5.14 -20.68 -17.21
C ILE A 321 4.41 -19.86 -18.29
N MET A 322 4.87 -18.63 -18.57
CA MET A 322 4.24 -17.78 -19.58
C MET A 322 4.41 -18.33 -20.99
N ASP A 323 5.56 -18.93 -21.31
CA ASP A 323 5.80 -19.59 -22.60
C ASP A 323 4.85 -20.79 -22.77
N GLY A 324 4.72 -21.64 -21.75
CA GLY A 324 3.78 -22.77 -21.78
C GLY A 324 2.31 -22.33 -21.86
N LEU A 325 1.93 -21.26 -21.15
CA LEU A 325 0.59 -20.67 -21.23
C LEU A 325 0.28 -20.11 -22.62
N GLN A 326 1.27 -19.52 -23.28
CA GLN A 326 1.10 -18.97 -24.61
C GLN A 326 0.84 -20.07 -25.65
N GLU A 327 1.47 -21.24 -25.51
CA GLU A 327 1.22 -22.39 -26.39
C GLU A 327 -0.17 -23.01 -26.20
N HIS A 328 -0.73 -22.94 -24.99
CA HIS A 328 -2.01 -23.57 -24.63
C HIS A 328 -3.16 -22.59 -24.38
N LEU A 329 -3.02 -21.32 -24.80
CA LEU A 329 -3.90 -20.25 -24.36
C LEU A 329 -5.38 -20.47 -24.70
N SER A 330 -5.68 -21.03 -25.88
CA SER A 330 -7.05 -21.30 -26.35
C SER A 330 -7.82 -22.25 -25.44
N VAL A 331 -7.11 -23.11 -24.72
CA VAL A 331 -7.68 -24.17 -23.90
C VAL A 331 -7.95 -23.70 -22.47
N VAL A 332 -7.13 -22.77 -21.95
CA VAL A 332 -7.12 -22.37 -20.53
C VAL A 332 -7.87 -21.06 -20.29
N THR A 333 -8.24 -20.33 -21.35
CA THR A 333 -8.65 -18.91 -21.22
C THR A 333 -9.79 -18.65 -20.22
N PRO A 334 -10.94 -19.37 -20.26
CA PRO A 334 -12.08 -19.00 -19.42
C PRO A 334 -11.79 -19.09 -17.91
N ASN A 335 -11.11 -20.16 -17.50
CA ASN A 335 -10.74 -20.38 -16.10
C ASN A 335 -9.64 -19.41 -15.66
N LEU A 336 -8.68 -19.13 -16.53
CA LEU A 336 -7.59 -18.19 -16.27
C LEU A 336 -8.10 -16.75 -16.12
N VAL A 337 -9.09 -16.35 -16.92
CA VAL A 337 -9.70 -15.02 -16.84
C VAL A 337 -10.47 -14.85 -15.53
N ARG A 338 -11.31 -15.82 -15.15
CA ARG A 338 -12.04 -15.79 -13.87
C ARG A 338 -11.09 -15.78 -12.68
N PHE A 339 -10.03 -16.56 -12.74
CA PHE A 339 -8.98 -16.55 -11.74
C PHE A 339 -8.32 -15.17 -11.63
N ALA A 340 -7.85 -14.64 -12.76
CA ALA A 340 -7.20 -13.35 -12.82
C ALA A 340 -8.13 -12.26 -12.27
N ALA A 341 -9.43 -12.30 -12.60
CA ALA A 341 -10.40 -11.34 -12.09
C ALA A 341 -10.63 -11.45 -10.57
N GLY A 342 -10.67 -12.67 -10.01
CA GLY A 342 -10.91 -12.91 -8.59
C GLY A 342 -9.70 -12.60 -7.71
N GLN A 343 -8.48 -12.84 -8.20
CA GLN A 343 -7.24 -12.72 -7.43
C GLN A 343 -6.39 -11.50 -7.79
N LEU A 344 -6.85 -10.66 -8.72
CA LEU A 344 -6.08 -9.52 -9.24
C LEU A 344 -5.45 -8.65 -8.15
N PRO A 345 -6.16 -8.22 -7.09
CA PRO A 345 -5.55 -7.34 -6.09
C PRO A 345 -4.37 -8.00 -5.37
N ILE A 346 -4.46 -9.30 -5.09
CA ILE A 346 -3.44 -10.06 -4.36
C ILE A 346 -2.23 -10.30 -5.28
N THR A 347 -2.48 -10.71 -6.52
CA THR A 347 -1.41 -11.04 -7.46
C THR A 347 -0.62 -9.81 -7.92
N VAL A 348 -1.26 -8.63 -8.01
CA VAL A 348 -0.57 -7.35 -8.28
C VAL A 348 0.47 -7.04 -7.20
N GLU A 349 0.16 -7.31 -5.92
CA GLU A 349 1.07 -7.02 -4.82
C GLU A 349 2.16 -8.07 -4.64
N LEU A 350 1.81 -9.35 -4.78
CA LEU A 350 2.75 -10.44 -4.59
C LEU A 350 3.69 -10.60 -5.79
N ASN A 351 3.16 -10.50 -7.01
CA ASN A 351 3.87 -10.85 -8.23
C ASN A 351 3.47 -9.95 -9.41
N PHE A 352 3.85 -8.68 -9.32
CA PHE A 352 3.52 -7.64 -10.32
C PHE A 352 3.92 -8.04 -11.76
N GLN A 353 5.13 -8.56 -11.96
CA GLN A 353 5.63 -8.93 -13.30
C GLN A 353 4.82 -10.07 -13.93
N TRP A 354 4.51 -11.10 -13.13
CA TRP A 354 3.65 -12.19 -13.56
C TRP A 354 2.25 -11.67 -13.91
N THR A 355 1.68 -10.80 -13.07
CA THR A 355 0.34 -10.23 -13.31
C THR A 355 0.28 -9.41 -14.59
N VAL A 356 1.26 -8.54 -14.83
CA VAL A 356 1.36 -7.76 -16.07
C VAL A 356 1.39 -8.68 -17.29
N ARG A 357 2.25 -9.70 -17.27
CA ARG A 357 2.42 -10.63 -18.40
C ARG A 357 1.17 -11.47 -18.64
N LEU A 358 0.56 -11.97 -17.58
CA LEU A 358 -0.69 -12.71 -17.64
C LEU A 358 -1.80 -11.85 -18.26
N LEU A 359 -1.98 -10.62 -17.79
CA LEU A 359 -3.01 -9.73 -18.32
C LEU A 359 -2.71 -9.31 -19.76
N VAL A 360 -1.45 -9.11 -20.14
CA VAL A 360 -1.08 -8.82 -21.53
C VAL A 360 -1.38 -10.02 -22.43
N LEU A 361 -1.10 -11.23 -21.95
CA LEU A 361 -1.44 -12.46 -22.68
C LEU A 361 -2.95 -12.60 -22.85
N ILE A 362 -3.73 -12.40 -21.78
CA ILE A 362 -5.20 -12.53 -21.80
C ILE A 362 -5.86 -11.39 -22.60
N LEU A 363 -5.43 -10.15 -22.45
CA LEU A 363 -6.08 -9.00 -23.07
C LEU A 363 -5.56 -8.69 -24.48
N GLY A 364 -4.32 -9.07 -24.78
CA GLY A 364 -3.66 -8.83 -26.07
C GLY A 364 -3.92 -9.92 -27.10
N HIS A 365 -4.47 -11.07 -26.72
CA HIS A 365 -4.66 -12.17 -27.66
C HIS A 365 -5.90 -11.96 -28.53
N GLY A 366 -5.69 -11.67 -29.81
CA GLY A 366 -6.75 -11.29 -30.75
C GLY A 366 -7.87 -12.32 -30.94
N GLN A 367 -7.59 -13.62 -30.80
CA GLN A 367 -8.64 -14.65 -30.91
C GLN A 367 -9.71 -14.55 -29.82
N LEU A 368 -9.39 -13.92 -28.69
CA LEU A 368 -10.32 -13.77 -27.57
C LEU A 368 -11.33 -12.64 -27.81
N ARG A 369 -11.11 -11.83 -28.85
CA ARG A 369 -11.97 -10.68 -29.18
C ARG A 369 -13.28 -11.10 -29.85
N ASP A 370 -13.27 -12.20 -30.60
CA ASP A 370 -14.38 -12.60 -31.46
C ASP A 370 -15.30 -13.66 -30.82
N ASP A 371 -14.88 -14.32 -29.74
CA ASP A 371 -15.69 -15.30 -29.03
C ASP A 371 -16.61 -14.62 -27.99
N ALA A 372 -17.92 -14.73 -28.21
CA ALA A 372 -18.95 -14.17 -27.32
C ALA A 372 -18.81 -14.64 -25.86
N LYS A 373 -18.39 -15.89 -25.62
CA LYS A 373 -18.22 -16.41 -24.25
C LYS A 373 -17.03 -15.79 -23.53
N LEU A 374 -15.98 -15.47 -24.27
CA LEU A 374 -14.80 -14.80 -23.72
C LEU A 374 -15.03 -13.31 -23.54
N SER A 375 -15.95 -12.72 -24.30
CA SER A 375 -16.34 -11.32 -24.12
C SER A 375 -16.84 -11.05 -22.69
N ASP A 376 -17.68 -11.94 -22.15
CA ASP A 376 -18.18 -11.83 -20.77
C ASP A 376 -17.05 -11.92 -19.74
N ALA A 377 -16.17 -12.91 -19.90
CA ALA A 377 -15.02 -13.10 -19.01
C ALA A 377 -14.07 -11.90 -19.08
N ARG A 378 -13.84 -11.36 -20.28
CA ARG A 378 -13.03 -10.15 -20.48
C ARG A 378 -13.67 -8.95 -19.80
N GLN A 379 -14.98 -8.76 -19.90
CA GLN A 379 -15.67 -7.70 -19.17
C GLN A 379 -15.54 -7.85 -17.65
N GLU A 380 -15.62 -9.09 -17.13
CA GLU A 380 -15.38 -9.38 -15.72
C GLU A 380 -13.97 -8.98 -15.29
N LEU A 381 -12.95 -9.29 -16.10
CA LEU A 381 -11.57 -8.89 -15.85
C LEU A 381 -11.37 -7.38 -15.91
N MET A 382 -11.98 -6.72 -16.90
CA MET A 382 -11.94 -5.25 -17.02
C MET A 382 -12.60 -4.60 -15.80
N SER A 383 -13.71 -5.15 -15.32
CA SER A 383 -14.36 -4.75 -14.07
C SER A 383 -13.47 -4.98 -12.84
N ALA A 384 -12.72 -6.08 -12.79
CA ALA A 384 -11.73 -6.32 -11.74
C ALA A 384 -10.59 -5.29 -11.76
N ILE A 385 -10.09 -4.90 -12.93
CA ILE A 385 -9.07 -3.85 -13.07
C ILE A 385 -9.58 -2.52 -12.51
N THR A 386 -10.84 -2.15 -12.75
CA THR A 386 -11.42 -0.91 -12.17
C THR A 386 -11.53 -0.93 -10.65
N ARG A 387 -11.47 -2.10 -10.02
CA ARG A 387 -11.58 -2.29 -8.56
C ARG A 387 -10.23 -2.48 -7.87
N LEU A 388 -9.13 -2.35 -8.60
CA LEU A 388 -7.79 -2.43 -8.02
C LEU A 388 -7.60 -1.39 -6.91
N PRO A 389 -6.83 -1.72 -5.86
CA PRO A 389 -6.56 -0.78 -4.78
C PRO A 389 -5.73 0.41 -5.28
N CYS A 390 -5.88 1.57 -4.63
CA CYS A 390 -5.14 2.79 -4.94
C CYS A 390 -3.67 2.69 -4.47
N THR A 391 -2.89 1.81 -5.10
CA THR A 391 -1.47 1.55 -4.84
C THR A 391 -0.62 1.88 -6.07
N ILE A 392 0.67 2.13 -5.87
CA ILE A 392 1.62 2.43 -6.97
C ILE A 392 1.62 1.28 -7.99
N MET A 393 1.65 0.03 -7.51
CA MET A 393 1.67 -1.15 -8.36
C MET A 393 0.41 -1.26 -9.23
N SER A 394 -0.78 -0.97 -8.70
CA SER A 394 -2.02 -0.99 -9.47
C SER A 394 -2.04 0.08 -10.57
N MET A 395 -1.54 1.28 -10.27
CA MET A 395 -1.45 2.38 -11.23
C MET A 395 -0.41 2.12 -12.33
N ASP A 396 0.73 1.52 -11.97
CA ASP A 396 1.74 1.09 -12.91
C ASP A 396 1.23 -0.05 -13.80
N LEU A 397 0.44 -0.98 -13.24
CA LEU A 397 -0.23 -2.03 -14.00
C LEU A 397 -1.15 -1.41 -15.07
N ILE A 398 -2.08 -0.55 -14.65
CA ILE A 398 -3.04 0.10 -15.56
C ILE A 398 -2.28 0.88 -16.64
N THR A 399 -1.29 1.69 -16.25
CA THR A 399 -0.46 2.44 -17.21
C THR A 399 0.24 1.51 -18.20
N THR A 400 0.75 0.37 -17.75
CA THR A 400 1.43 -0.61 -18.60
C THR A 400 0.47 -1.27 -19.59
N LEU A 401 -0.74 -1.64 -19.14
CA LEU A 401 -1.78 -2.21 -20.01
C LEU A 401 -2.24 -1.20 -21.08
N LEU A 402 -2.40 0.07 -20.69
CA LEU A 402 -2.76 1.17 -21.60
C LEU A 402 -1.66 1.41 -22.64
N MET A 403 -0.40 1.52 -22.22
CA MET A 403 0.75 1.71 -23.12
C MET A 403 0.92 0.56 -24.11
N ARG A 404 0.52 -0.67 -23.74
CA ARG A 404 0.56 -1.84 -24.61
C ARG A 404 -0.68 -1.99 -25.50
N GLY A 405 -1.68 -1.12 -25.36
CA GLY A 405 -2.92 -1.19 -26.15
C GLY A 405 -3.79 -2.42 -25.82
N CYS A 406 -3.65 -2.99 -24.63
CA CYS A 406 -4.42 -4.16 -24.20
C CYS A 406 -5.88 -3.81 -23.82
N ILE A 407 -6.13 -2.55 -23.50
CA ILE A 407 -7.43 -2.02 -23.07
C ILE A 407 -8.09 -1.31 -24.26
N GLU A 408 -9.25 -1.80 -24.70
CA GLU A 408 -10.00 -1.19 -25.81
C GLU A 408 -10.78 0.06 -25.37
N ASP A 409 -11.49 -0.02 -24.25
CA ASP A 409 -12.26 1.09 -23.68
C ASP A 409 -11.45 1.76 -22.57
N VAL A 410 -10.44 2.53 -22.98
CA VAL A 410 -9.55 3.27 -22.07
C VAL A 410 -10.34 4.18 -21.12
N PRO A 411 -11.27 5.03 -21.60
CA PRO A 411 -12.03 5.91 -20.71
C PRO A 411 -12.78 5.12 -19.64
N TRP A 412 -13.50 4.06 -20.00
CA TRP A 412 -14.28 3.30 -19.03
C TRP A 412 -13.41 2.71 -17.91
N VAL A 413 -12.26 2.11 -18.24
CA VAL A 413 -11.37 1.52 -17.24
C VAL A 413 -10.79 2.59 -16.32
N VAL A 414 -10.29 3.69 -16.89
CA VAL A 414 -9.65 4.75 -16.10
C VAL A 414 -10.67 5.47 -15.23
N HIS A 415 -11.82 5.87 -15.75
CA HIS A 415 -12.89 6.50 -14.96
C HIS A 415 -13.39 5.57 -13.86
N GLY A 416 -13.58 4.27 -14.17
CA GLY A 416 -13.97 3.27 -13.19
C GLY A 416 -12.95 3.13 -12.05
N PHE A 417 -11.66 3.06 -12.38
CA PHE A 417 -10.58 3.01 -11.41
C PHE A 417 -10.51 4.28 -10.55
N LEU A 418 -10.52 5.47 -11.17
CA LEU A 418 -10.46 6.75 -10.46
C LEU A 418 -11.66 6.93 -9.52
N ALA A 419 -12.88 6.60 -9.97
CA ALA A 419 -14.07 6.67 -9.14
C ALA A 419 -14.00 5.72 -7.93
N ASN A 420 -13.51 4.49 -8.11
CA ASN A 420 -13.35 3.54 -7.01
C ASN A 420 -12.21 3.95 -6.06
N ALA A 421 -11.10 4.49 -6.59
CA ALA A 421 -10.01 5.03 -5.79
C ALA A 421 -10.47 6.22 -4.94
N LEU A 422 -11.21 7.18 -5.51
CA LEU A 422 -11.74 8.34 -4.78
C LEU A 422 -12.70 7.91 -3.66
N ARG A 423 -13.58 6.94 -3.92
CA ARG A 423 -14.42 6.35 -2.86
C ARG A 423 -13.58 5.73 -1.76
N ALA A 424 -12.56 4.93 -2.10
CA ALA A 424 -11.66 4.33 -1.11
C ALA A 424 -10.94 5.39 -0.26
N ILE A 425 -10.47 6.47 -0.88
CA ILE A 425 -9.84 7.60 -0.20
C ILE A 425 -10.83 8.30 0.73
N GLU A 426 -12.07 8.52 0.32
CA GLU A 426 -13.12 9.08 1.17
C GLU A 426 -13.30 8.25 2.45
N TYR A 427 -13.30 6.92 2.34
CA TYR A 427 -13.36 6.01 3.49
C TYR A 427 -12.15 6.14 4.43
N MET A 428 -10.96 6.48 3.93
CA MET A 428 -9.76 6.61 4.77
C MET A 428 -9.84 7.78 5.77
N GLY A 429 -10.62 8.83 5.48
CA GLY A 429 -10.73 10.01 6.36
C GLY A 429 -11.97 10.05 7.24
N GLY A 430 -12.94 9.18 7.01
CA GLY A 430 -14.14 9.11 7.82
C GLY A 430 -13.96 8.24 9.06
N GLN A 431 -14.06 8.80 10.27
CA GLN A 431 -14.32 8.00 11.49
C GLN A 431 -15.71 7.33 11.46
N THR A 432 -16.67 7.90 10.71
CA THR A 432 -18.07 7.46 10.63
C THR A 432 -18.41 6.59 9.41
N ALA A 433 -17.55 6.53 8.39
CA ALA A 433 -17.85 5.85 7.12
C ALA A 433 -17.76 4.31 7.19
N THR A 434 -17.25 3.75 8.30
CA THR A 434 -17.11 2.29 8.49
C THR A 434 -18.47 1.58 8.55
N LEU A 435 -19.52 2.24 9.09
CA LEU A 435 -20.87 1.67 9.16
C LEU A 435 -21.57 1.63 7.79
N ALA A 436 -21.37 2.66 6.96
CA ALA A 436 -21.99 2.75 5.64
C ALA A 436 -21.36 1.78 4.62
N TYR A 437 -20.04 1.54 4.69
CA TYR A 437 -19.35 0.61 3.78
C TYR A 437 -19.70 -0.87 4.03
N ALA A 438 -19.81 -1.28 5.31
CA ALA A 438 -20.28 -2.62 5.65
C ALA A 438 -21.69 -2.87 5.07
N GLN A 439 -22.54 -1.84 5.10
CA GLN A 439 -23.88 -1.87 4.54
C GLN A 439 -23.90 -1.84 3.00
N ALA A 440 -22.98 -1.12 2.35
CA ALA A 440 -22.88 -1.02 0.89
C ALA A 440 -22.28 -2.27 0.21
N GLN A 441 -21.56 -3.11 0.95
CA GLN A 441 -20.98 -4.37 0.43
C GLN A 441 -21.81 -5.63 0.74
N HIS A 442 -23.05 -5.49 1.25
CA HIS A 442 -23.86 -6.64 1.71
C HIS A 442 -23.12 -7.56 2.71
N LEU A 443 -22.23 -6.99 3.52
CA LEU A 443 -21.58 -7.71 4.61
C LEU A 443 -22.42 -7.46 5.86
N GLU A 444 -23.11 -8.50 6.35
CA GLU A 444 -23.88 -8.40 7.60
C GLU A 444 -22.98 -7.85 8.73
N PRO A 445 -23.40 -6.79 9.42
CA PRO A 445 -22.65 -6.27 10.55
C PRO A 445 -22.76 -7.28 11.71
N GLN A 446 -21.72 -8.09 11.92
CA GLN A 446 -21.59 -8.82 13.18
C GLN A 446 -21.37 -7.81 14.31
N TYR A 447 -22.42 -7.59 15.07
CA TYR A 447 -22.41 -6.85 16.33
C TYR A 447 -21.39 -7.47 17.30
N TYR A 448 -20.35 -6.72 17.64
CA TYR A 448 -19.60 -6.96 18.86
C TYR A 448 -20.19 -6.10 19.97
N TYR A 449 -20.90 -6.75 20.91
CA TYR A 449 -21.03 -6.23 22.27
C TYR A 449 -19.74 -6.61 23.01
N GLU A 450 -18.92 -5.62 23.36
CA GLU A 450 -17.92 -5.79 24.41
C GLU A 450 -18.65 -5.84 25.76
N SER A 451 -18.70 -7.04 26.34
CA SER A 451 -19.25 -7.28 27.67
C SER A 451 -18.32 -6.70 28.74
N SER A 452 -18.77 -5.64 29.42
CA SER A 452 -18.30 -5.22 30.74
C SER A 452 -18.86 -6.17 31.81
N PRO A 453 -18.11 -6.53 32.88
CA PRO A 453 -18.62 -7.41 33.93
C PRO A 453 -19.07 -6.60 35.17
N PHE A 454 -20.37 -6.39 35.36
CA PHE A 454 -20.98 -6.31 36.70
C PHE A 454 -22.51 -6.39 36.68
N MET A 455 -23.08 -7.16 37.62
CA MET A 455 -24.49 -7.31 37.99
C MET A 455 -25.42 -8.09 37.04
N ALA A 456 -25.73 -9.36 37.39
CA ALA A 456 -26.97 -9.72 38.07
C ALA A 456 -27.16 -11.25 38.11
N ALA A 457 -27.53 -11.74 39.29
CA ALA A 457 -27.86 -13.13 39.58
C ALA A 457 -29.35 -13.42 39.34
N ALA A 458 -29.67 -14.72 39.33
CA ALA A 458 -30.99 -15.38 39.22
C ALA A 458 -31.56 -15.39 37.79
N SER A 459 -32.01 -16.51 37.22
CA SER A 459 -32.58 -17.73 37.79
C SER A 459 -32.51 -18.88 36.77
N ALA A 460 -32.37 -20.10 37.28
CA ALA A 460 -32.37 -21.36 36.55
C ALA A 460 -33.76 -21.77 36.05
N SER A 461 -33.82 -22.48 34.91
CA SER A 461 -34.58 -23.75 34.78
C SER A 461 -34.51 -24.36 33.37
N ALA A 462 -34.24 -25.68 33.36
CA ALA A 462 -34.68 -26.73 32.42
C ALA A 462 -34.22 -26.67 30.94
N SER A 463 -33.36 -27.57 30.42
CA SER A 463 -33.35 -29.06 30.32
C SER A 463 -34.18 -29.65 29.17
N ALA A 464 -33.50 -30.49 28.37
CA ALA A 464 -34.00 -31.54 27.45
C ALA A 464 -34.61 -31.03 26.12
N SER A 465 -34.46 -31.68 24.96
CA SER A 465 -33.96 -33.01 24.61
C SER A 465 -33.82 -33.14 23.08
N ALA A 466 -32.92 -34.05 22.70
CA ALA A 466 -32.77 -34.79 21.43
C ALA A 466 -33.95 -34.84 20.44
N SER A 467 -33.65 -34.90 19.14
CA SER A 467 -33.59 -36.20 18.40
C SER A 467 -33.46 -36.00 16.88
N ALA A 468 -32.83 -36.99 16.26
CA ALA A 468 -32.46 -37.09 14.85
C ALA A 468 -33.60 -37.51 13.91
N SER A 469 -33.44 -37.26 12.60
CA SER A 469 -33.60 -38.22 11.47
C SER A 469 -33.64 -37.45 10.13
N ALA A 470 -32.73 -37.75 9.18
CA ALA A 470 -32.95 -38.48 7.91
C ALA A 470 -33.86 -37.72 6.91
N SER A 471 -33.64 -37.58 5.60
CA SER A 471 -32.77 -38.17 4.58
C SER A 471 -33.17 -37.55 3.23
N SER A 472 -32.26 -37.20 2.31
CA SER A 472 -32.28 -37.57 0.87
C SER A 472 -31.25 -36.77 0.03
N PRO A 473 -30.77 -37.33 -1.11
CA PRO A 473 -29.63 -36.82 -1.87
C PRO A 473 -30.07 -36.06 -3.13
N ALA A 474 -29.41 -34.94 -3.47
CA ALA A 474 -29.43 -34.38 -4.82
C ALA A 474 -28.29 -33.37 -5.05
N ALA A 475 -27.59 -33.56 -6.17
CA ALA A 475 -26.78 -32.60 -6.92
C ALA A 475 -25.58 -31.94 -6.20
N ALA A 476 -24.40 -32.53 -6.40
CA ALA A 476 -23.11 -31.91 -6.15
C ALA A 476 -22.86 -30.76 -7.16
N GLY A 477 -23.29 -29.56 -6.82
CA GLY A 477 -22.61 -28.34 -7.24
C GLY A 477 -21.71 -27.92 -6.07
N VAL A 478 -20.39 -27.96 -6.26
CA VAL A 478 -19.44 -27.47 -5.24
C VAL A 478 -19.68 -25.97 -5.09
N PRO A 479 -20.24 -25.48 -3.97
CA PRO A 479 -20.25 -24.04 -3.73
C PRO A 479 -18.80 -23.66 -3.44
N PHE A 480 -18.24 -22.80 -4.29
CA PHE A 480 -16.98 -22.12 -4.00
C PHE A 480 -17.18 -21.32 -2.72
N GLN A 481 -16.79 -21.94 -1.61
CA GLN A 481 -16.87 -21.37 -0.28
C GLN A 481 -15.78 -20.31 -0.24
N GLY A 482 -16.19 -19.04 -0.44
CA GLY A 482 -15.30 -17.89 -0.44
C GLY A 482 -14.43 -17.92 0.81
N SER A 483 -13.18 -18.34 0.62
CA SER A 483 -12.12 -18.18 1.60
C SER A 483 -12.15 -16.73 2.05
N ALA A 484 -12.37 -16.52 3.34
CA ALA A 484 -12.30 -15.21 3.95
C ALA A 484 -10.86 -14.72 3.78
N ILE A 485 -10.61 -13.97 2.70
CA ILE A 485 -9.33 -13.31 2.44
C ILE A 485 -8.98 -12.54 3.72
N PRO A 486 -7.80 -12.77 4.32
CA PRO A 486 -7.42 -12.10 5.55
C PRO A 486 -7.51 -10.59 5.35
N ARG A 487 -8.46 -9.93 6.05
CA ARG A 487 -8.62 -8.46 6.07
C ARG A 487 -7.37 -7.71 6.53
N GLN A 488 -6.31 -8.42 6.93
CA GLN A 488 -5.03 -7.87 7.36
C GLN A 488 -4.07 -7.52 6.22
N ILE A 489 -4.27 -7.99 4.98
CA ILE A 489 -3.28 -7.76 3.91
C ILE A 489 -3.32 -6.31 3.40
N PHE A 490 -4.49 -5.67 3.38
CA PHE A 490 -4.64 -4.27 2.95
C PHE A 490 -4.86 -3.36 4.16
N GLY A 491 -3.89 -3.32 5.06
CA GLY A 491 -3.86 -2.41 6.21
C GLY A 491 -3.75 -0.95 5.76
N PHE A 492 -4.82 -0.41 5.15
CA PHE A 492 -4.89 1.01 4.86
C PHE A 492 -4.81 1.76 6.17
N GLU A 493 -3.69 2.46 6.36
CA GLU A 493 -3.58 3.48 7.38
C GLU A 493 -4.80 4.40 7.25
N ARG A 494 -5.49 4.63 8.37
CA ARG A 494 -6.64 5.54 8.39
C ARG A 494 -6.18 6.91 8.88
N GLY A 495 -6.87 7.95 8.42
CA GLY A 495 -6.63 9.32 8.83
C GLY A 495 -6.28 10.25 7.67
N ARG A 496 -6.14 11.53 8.00
CA ARG A 496 -5.86 12.59 7.01
C ARG A 496 -4.53 12.41 6.31
N THR A 497 -3.54 11.81 6.97
CA THR A 497 -2.21 11.54 6.38
C THR A 497 -2.31 10.51 5.26
N ALA A 498 -2.98 9.38 5.51
CA ALA A 498 -3.20 8.35 4.51
C ALA A 498 -4.06 8.86 3.33
N GLN A 499 -5.09 9.66 3.62
CA GLN A 499 -5.84 10.36 2.57
C GLN A 499 -4.95 11.26 1.71
N ALA A 500 -4.10 12.08 2.34
CA ALA A 500 -3.20 12.97 1.63
C ALA A 500 -2.21 12.20 0.75
N GLN A 501 -1.64 11.11 1.26
CA GLN A 501 -0.76 10.23 0.50
C GLN A 501 -1.47 9.60 -0.71
N ALA A 502 -2.68 9.08 -0.53
CA ALA A 502 -3.45 8.46 -1.60
C ALA A 502 -3.86 9.48 -2.68
N ILE A 503 -4.25 10.71 -2.30
CA ILE A 503 -4.52 11.80 -3.24
C ILE A 503 -3.25 12.19 -3.99
N ARG A 504 -2.12 12.32 -3.30
CA ARG A 504 -0.83 12.61 -3.95
C ARG A 504 -0.50 11.55 -5.00
N LEU A 505 -0.68 10.28 -4.67
CA LEU A 505 -0.48 9.18 -5.61
C LEU A 505 -1.42 9.28 -6.82
N LEU A 506 -2.71 9.56 -6.60
CA LEU A 506 -3.71 9.71 -7.66
C LEU A 506 -3.39 10.88 -8.60
N THR A 507 -2.93 12.02 -8.07
CA THR A 507 -2.51 13.18 -8.90
C THR A 507 -1.31 12.85 -9.79
N VAL A 508 -0.33 12.09 -9.29
CA VAL A 508 0.83 11.62 -10.07
C VAL A 508 0.39 10.67 -11.18
N PHE A 509 -0.54 9.76 -10.89
CA PHE A 509 -1.09 8.84 -11.89
C PHE A 509 -1.84 9.57 -13.00
N ILE A 510 -2.76 10.49 -12.67
CA ILE A 510 -3.47 11.29 -13.67
C ILE A 510 -2.48 12.09 -14.51
N ASN A 511 -1.49 12.73 -13.88
CA ASN A 511 -0.46 13.46 -14.61
C ASN A 511 0.35 12.55 -15.56
N SER A 512 0.64 11.31 -15.16
CA SER A 512 1.28 10.30 -16.01
C SER A 512 0.41 9.95 -17.23
N LEU A 513 -0.90 9.76 -17.05
CA LEU A 513 -1.83 9.50 -18.15
C LEU A 513 -1.86 10.65 -19.17
N VAL A 514 -1.92 11.90 -18.70
CA VAL A 514 -1.92 13.10 -19.55
C VAL A 514 -0.58 13.27 -20.26
N THR A 515 0.53 13.17 -19.53
CA THR A 515 1.89 13.36 -20.08
C THR A 515 2.23 12.32 -21.14
N LYS A 516 1.80 11.06 -20.93
CA LYS A 516 2.00 9.96 -21.89
C LYS A 516 0.97 9.98 -23.02
N ARG A 517 0.06 10.95 -23.06
CA ARG A 517 -1.03 11.06 -24.05
C ARG A 517 -1.93 9.83 -24.10
N LEU A 518 -2.07 9.14 -22.95
CA LEU A 518 -3.01 8.03 -22.80
C LEU A 518 -4.43 8.53 -22.58
N MET A 519 -4.57 9.71 -21.98
CA MET A 519 -5.83 10.44 -21.85
C MET A 519 -5.59 11.94 -21.99
N THR A 520 -6.61 12.65 -22.44
CA THR A 520 -6.63 14.11 -22.52
C THR A 520 -7.14 14.72 -21.20
N VAL A 521 -6.80 15.98 -20.95
CA VAL A 521 -7.31 16.71 -19.78
C VAL A 521 -8.83 16.87 -19.84
N GLN A 522 -9.39 16.97 -21.05
CA GLN A 522 -10.82 17.08 -21.29
C GLN A 522 -11.57 15.80 -20.90
N GLU A 523 -11.01 14.63 -21.23
CA GLU A 523 -11.60 13.35 -20.82
C GLU A 523 -11.60 13.21 -19.30
N LEU A 524 -10.53 13.63 -18.62
CA LEU A 524 -10.38 13.54 -17.15
C LEU A 524 -10.93 14.76 -16.38
N TYR A 525 -11.70 15.64 -17.04
CA TYR A 525 -12.09 16.93 -16.47
C TYR A 525 -12.85 16.79 -15.14
N PHE A 526 -13.81 15.87 -15.08
CA PHE A 526 -14.66 15.70 -13.90
C PHE A 526 -13.88 15.18 -12.69
N GLU A 527 -12.99 14.21 -12.88
CA GLU A 527 -12.14 13.66 -11.82
C GLU A 527 -11.13 14.70 -11.32
N ILE A 528 -10.56 15.51 -12.22
CA ILE A 528 -9.63 16.58 -11.86
C ILE A 528 -10.32 17.64 -11.00
N GLU A 529 -11.51 18.11 -11.41
CA GLU A 529 -12.29 19.07 -10.64
C GLU A 529 -12.78 18.46 -9.32
N GLU A 530 -13.20 17.20 -9.30
CA GLU A 530 -13.60 16.50 -8.08
C GLU A 530 -12.46 16.42 -7.06
N ILE A 531 -11.24 16.06 -7.51
CA ILE A 531 -10.04 16.07 -6.66
C ILE A 531 -9.77 17.49 -6.13
N GLY A 532 -9.81 18.48 -7.03
CA GLY A 532 -9.53 19.88 -6.70
C GLY A 532 -10.50 20.49 -5.71
N VAL A 533 -11.79 20.16 -5.79
CA VAL A 533 -12.85 20.69 -4.91
C VAL A 533 -12.90 19.92 -3.59
N ARG A 534 -12.98 18.57 -3.63
CA ARG A 534 -13.16 17.76 -2.41
C ARG A 534 -11.91 17.75 -1.52
N TYR A 535 -10.73 17.81 -2.12
CA TYR A 535 -9.45 17.69 -1.42
C TYR A 535 -8.63 18.99 -1.47
N ILE A 536 -9.31 20.14 -1.59
CA ILE A 536 -8.67 21.47 -1.65
C ILE A 536 -7.76 21.78 -0.45
N TRP A 537 -7.99 21.13 0.69
CA TRP A 537 -7.17 21.27 1.90
C TRP A 537 -5.79 20.61 1.76
N ILE A 538 -5.60 19.71 0.79
CA ILE A 538 -4.32 19.08 0.47
C ILE A 538 -3.56 20.00 -0.52
N PRO A 539 -2.37 20.51 -0.16
CA PRO A 539 -1.59 21.39 -1.04
C PRO A 539 -1.32 20.82 -2.43
N GLU A 540 -1.02 19.53 -2.52
CA GLU A 540 -0.74 18.82 -3.76
C GLU A 540 -1.95 18.80 -4.71
N ALA A 541 -3.17 18.64 -4.19
CA ALA A 541 -4.39 18.68 -5.00
C ALA A 541 -4.60 20.07 -5.62
N ARG A 542 -4.30 21.14 -4.88
CA ARG A 542 -4.37 22.53 -5.38
C ARG A 542 -3.31 22.80 -6.45
N GLY A 543 -2.08 22.38 -6.21
CA GLY A 543 -0.99 22.49 -7.18
C GLY A 543 -1.33 21.76 -8.48
N PHE A 544 -1.78 20.51 -8.35
CA PHE A 544 -2.23 19.68 -9.46
C PHE A 544 -3.36 20.32 -10.27
N LEU A 545 -4.41 20.85 -9.61
CA LEU A 545 -5.52 21.53 -10.31
C LEU A 545 -5.03 22.76 -11.10
N ALA A 546 -4.12 23.55 -10.53
CA ALA A 546 -3.53 24.70 -11.20
C ALA A 546 -2.72 24.28 -12.44
N ASP A 547 -1.95 23.20 -12.34
CA ASP A 547 -1.15 22.67 -13.45
C ASP A 547 -2.05 22.08 -14.55
N MET A 548 -3.08 21.32 -14.21
CA MET A 548 -4.04 20.79 -15.19
C MET A 548 -4.80 21.91 -15.92
N ARG A 549 -5.19 22.98 -15.21
CA ARG A 549 -5.83 24.16 -15.84
C ARG A 549 -4.88 24.86 -16.81
N ARG A 550 -3.60 25.02 -16.46
CA ARG A 550 -2.58 25.57 -17.37
C ARG A 550 -2.41 24.71 -18.62
N LEU A 551 -2.38 23.38 -18.46
CA LEU A 551 -2.30 22.46 -19.59
C LEU A 551 -3.55 22.53 -20.47
N SER A 552 -4.75 22.68 -19.90
CA SER A 552 -5.99 22.81 -20.66
C SER A 552 -6.10 24.13 -21.43
N GLY A 553 -5.63 25.24 -20.83
CA GLY A 553 -5.70 26.59 -21.41
C GLY A 553 -4.73 26.84 -22.56
N SER A 554 -3.79 25.91 -22.81
CA SER A 554 -2.91 25.96 -24.00
C SER A 554 -3.62 25.50 -25.29
N TRP A 555 -4.88 25.07 -25.24
CA TRP A 555 -5.60 24.47 -26.37
C TRP A 555 -6.91 25.19 -26.74
N MET A 556 -7.32 26.21 -25.99
CA MET A 556 -8.34 27.19 -26.41
C MET A 556 -7.64 28.43 -26.94
#